data_AF-A0A8S3IBK7-F1
#
_entry.id   AF-A0A8S3IBK7-F1
#
_cell.length_a   1.000
_cell.length_b   1.000
_cell.length_c   1.000
_cell.angle_alpha   90.00
_cell.angle_beta   90.00
_cell.angle_gamma   90.00
#
_symmetry.space_group_name_H-M   'P 1'
#
loop_
_entity.id
_entity.type
_entity.pdbx_description
1 polymer ?
#
loop_
_entity_poly.entity_id
_entity_poly.type
_entity_poly.pdbx_seq_one_letter_code
_entity_poly.pdbx_strand_id
1 'polypeptide(L)'
;TPISNDFDESFANKHNISTLIDSSLHWYQLDLETVLAELRSRELGGYRTSGKLNDWCISRQRYWGTPIPIIHCNHCGPVPVPMNELPIRLPSLENIKSSSKTGISPLANAHDWIKTQCPKCGNLNAKRETDTMDTFVDSSWYFLRYLDNDNTTKPFEPNIANKLMPVDLYIGGLEH
;
A
#
# COMPACT_ATOMS: atom_id res chain seq x y z
N THR A 1 -25.33 -20.46 -4.71
CA THR A 1 -25.17 -19.72 -3.45
C THR A 1 -26.55 -19.56 -2.86
N PRO A 2 -26.78 -19.76 -1.54
CA PRO A 2 -27.95 -19.18 -0.90
C PRO A 2 -28.08 -17.73 -1.37
N ILE A 3 -29.30 -17.28 -1.70
CA ILE A 3 -29.56 -15.85 -1.84
C ILE A 3 -29.15 -15.22 -0.50
N SER A 4 -27.98 -14.57 -0.49
CA SER A 4 -27.40 -13.99 0.72
C SER A 4 -27.62 -12.48 0.77
N ASN A 5 -28.06 -11.90 -0.35
CA ASN A 5 -28.36 -10.49 -0.53
C ASN A 5 -29.21 -10.27 -1.79
N ASP A 6 -29.83 -9.09 -1.89
CA ASP A 6 -30.73 -8.70 -2.98
C ASP A 6 -30.06 -8.71 -4.36
N PHE A 7 -28.74 -8.47 -4.41
CA PHE A 7 -27.98 -8.50 -5.66
C PHE A 7 -27.91 -9.91 -6.23
N ASP A 8 -27.56 -10.90 -5.40
CA ASP A 8 -27.49 -12.31 -5.80
C ASP A 8 -28.86 -12.82 -6.27
N GLU A 9 -29.94 -12.41 -5.60
CA GLU A 9 -31.32 -12.76 -6.00
C GLU A 9 -31.69 -12.18 -7.36
N SER A 10 -31.46 -10.88 -7.55
CA SER A 10 -31.75 -10.19 -8.80
C SER A 10 -30.97 -10.80 -9.96
N PHE A 11 -29.68 -11.09 -9.74
CA PHE A 11 -28.82 -11.73 -10.72
C PHE A 11 -29.29 -13.14 -11.07
N ALA A 12 -29.62 -13.96 -10.07
CA ALA A 12 -30.08 -15.32 -10.28
C ALA A 12 -31.40 -15.36 -11.06
N ASN A 13 -32.37 -14.51 -10.70
CA ASN A 13 -33.66 -14.39 -11.39
C ASN A 13 -33.49 -13.97 -12.85
N LYS A 14 -32.62 -12.98 -13.12
CA LYS A 14 -32.35 -12.50 -14.49
C LYS A 14 -31.75 -13.59 -15.37
N HIS A 15 -30.94 -14.48 -14.81
CA HIS A 15 -30.18 -15.48 -15.55
C HIS A 15 -30.73 -16.91 -15.40
N ASN A 16 -31.92 -17.09 -14.80
CA ASN A 16 -32.54 -18.38 -14.53
C ASN A 16 -31.62 -19.37 -13.78
N ILE A 17 -30.87 -18.87 -12.79
CA ILE A 17 -29.98 -19.66 -11.95
C ILE A 17 -30.78 -20.18 -10.75
N SER A 18 -30.69 -21.49 -10.46
CA SER A 18 -31.35 -22.08 -9.29
C SER A 18 -30.80 -21.52 -7.98
N THR A 19 -31.71 -21.15 -7.08
CA THR A 19 -31.40 -20.60 -5.75
C THR A 19 -31.80 -21.54 -4.61
N LEU A 20 -32.20 -22.77 -4.93
CA LEU A 20 -32.62 -23.77 -3.94
C LEU A 20 -31.49 -24.11 -2.96
N ILE A 21 -31.81 -24.09 -1.68
CA ILE A 21 -30.93 -24.51 -0.60
C ILE A 21 -31.47 -25.83 -0.04
N ASP A 22 -30.65 -26.87 -0.04
CA ASP A 22 -30.99 -28.13 0.61
C ASP A 22 -30.64 -28.06 2.10
N SER A 23 -31.66 -27.80 2.93
CA SER A 23 -31.52 -27.71 4.39
C SER A 23 -31.26 -29.05 5.07
N SER A 24 -31.29 -30.17 4.33
CA SER A 24 -30.96 -31.51 4.87
C SER A 24 -29.45 -31.78 4.93
N LEU A 25 -28.63 -30.92 4.31
CA LEU A 25 -27.18 -31.05 4.32
C LEU A 25 -26.60 -30.77 5.70
N HIS A 26 -25.74 -31.67 6.20
CA HIS A 26 -25.11 -31.59 7.52
C HIS A 26 -24.41 -30.24 7.80
N TRP A 27 -23.84 -29.60 6.77
CA TRP A 27 -23.14 -28.33 6.93
C TRP A 27 -24.06 -27.12 7.08
N TYR A 28 -25.36 -27.23 6.77
CA TYR A 28 -26.31 -26.10 6.82
C TYR A 28 -26.48 -25.52 8.24
N GLN A 29 -26.24 -26.34 9.28
CA GLN A 29 -26.35 -25.93 10.68
C GLN A 29 -25.00 -25.58 11.32
N LEU A 30 -23.89 -25.73 10.59
CA LEU A 30 -22.56 -25.42 11.12
C LEU A 30 -22.35 -23.91 11.15
N ASP A 31 -21.72 -23.42 12.21
CA ASP A 31 -21.26 -22.04 12.25
C ASP A 31 -20.12 -21.80 11.25
N LEU A 32 -19.92 -20.52 10.88
CA LEU A 32 -18.93 -20.12 9.89
C LEU A 32 -17.50 -20.53 10.28
N GLU A 33 -17.14 -20.48 11.56
CA GLU A 33 -15.78 -20.80 12.00
C GLU A 33 -15.50 -22.30 11.85
N THR A 34 -16.48 -23.14 12.17
CA THR A 34 -16.43 -24.58 11.94
C THR A 34 -16.28 -24.91 10.45
N VAL A 35 -17.08 -24.28 9.59
CA VAL A 35 -16.97 -24.46 8.12
C VAL A 35 -15.58 -24.03 7.61
N LEU A 36 -15.08 -22.87 8.04
CA LEU A 36 -13.77 -22.38 7.64
C LEU A 36 -12.63 -23.28 8.13
N ALA A 37 -12.74 -23.84 9.35
CA ALA A 37 -11.77 -24.79 9.88
C ALA A 37 -11.70 -26.07 9.05
N GLU A 38 -12.86 -26.63 8.67
CA GLU A 38 -12.92 -27.82 7.83
C GLU A 38 -12.33 -27.57 6.44
N LEU A 39 -12.68 -26.45 5.80
CA LEU A 39 -12.12 -26.07 4.49
C LEU A 39 -10.60 -25.91 4.55
N ARG A 40 -10.05 -25.31 5.61
CA ARG A 40 -8.60 -25.22 5.81
C ARG A 40 -7.95 -26.58 5.99
N SER A 41 -8.56 -27.47 6.78
CA SER A 41 -8.03 -28.83 7.02
C SER A 41 -7.93 -29.67 5.74
N ARG A 42 -8.75 -29.33 4.73
CA ARG A 42 -8.82 -29.99 3.43
C ARG A 42 -8.06 -29.25 2.33
N GLU A 43 -7.37 -28.15 2.66
CA GLU A 43 -6.68 -27.27 1.69
C GLU A 43 -7.60 -26.68 0.61
N LEU A 44 -8.89 -26.48 0.95
CA LEU A 44 -9.93 -25.94 0.05
C LEU A 44 -10.38 -24.51 0.42
N GLY A 45 -9.69 -23.86 1.36
CA GLY A 45 -10.06 -22.52 1.83
C GLY A 45 -8.94 -21.81 2.59
N GLY A 46 -9.21 -20.58 3.02
CA GLY A 46 -8.24 -19.71 3.68
C GLY A 46 -8.75 -19.10 4.99
N TYR A 47 -7.99 -18.15 5.51
CA TYR A 47 -8.43 -17.31 6.61
C TYR A 47 -9.42 -16.26 6.11
N ARG A 48 -10.38 -15.91 6.96
CA ARG A 48 -11.33 -14.84 6.69
C ARG A 48 -10.60 -13.50 6.66
N THR A 49 -10.85 -12.71 5.62
CA THR A 49 -10.37 -11.34 5.49
C THR A 49 -11.53 -10.34 5.54
N SER A 50 -11.23 -9.07 5.77
CA SER A 50 -12.23 -8.00 5.67
C SER A 50 -12.63 -7.82 4.21
N GLY A 51 -13.93 -7.88 3.90
CA GLY A 51 -14.45 -7.53 2.58
C GLY A 51 -14.56 -6.03 2.32
N LYS A 52 -14.23 -5.18 3.30
CA LYS A 52 -14.36 -3.71 3.23
C LYS A 52 -13.03 -2.98 3.21
N LEU A 53 -12.04 -3.48 3.94
CA LEU A 53 -10.73 -2.87 4.02
C LEU A 53 -9.87 -3.41 2.88
N ASN A 54 -9.38 -2.51 2.04
CA ASN A 54 -8.44 -2.81 0.97
C ASN A 54 -7.03 -2.33 1.35
N ASP A 55 -6.02 -2.83 0.63
CA ASP A 55 -4.66 -2.34 0.77
C ASP A 55 -4.57 -0.84 0.46
N TRP A 56 -3.67 -0.17 1.16
CA TRP A 56 -3.43 1.25 0.95
C TRP A 56 -2.55 1.48 -0.28
N CYS A 57 -3.15 2.04 -1.34
CA CYS A 57 -2.41 2.52 -2.49
C CYS A 57 -1.69 3.84 -2.14
N ILE A 58 -0.36 3.77 -1.93
CA ILE A 58 0.47 4.92 -1.57
C ILE A 58 1.08 5.66 -2.77
N SER A 59 1.23 5.02 -3.94
CA SER A 59 1.95 5.61 -5.07
C SER A 59 1.13 6.71 -5.76
N ARG A 60 1.78 7.83 -6.11
CA ARG A 60 1.17 8.99 -6.76
C ARG A 60 2.01 9.47 -7.95
N GLN A 61 1.34 9.72 -9.07
CA GLN A 61 1.95 10.25 -10.30
C GLN A 61 2.08 11.78 -10.22
N ARG A 62 2.78 12.28 -9.20
CA ARG A 62 2.96 13.71 -8.91
C ARG A 62 4.43 14.01 -8.63
N TYR A 63 4.84 15.25 -8.90
CA TYR A 63 6.19 15.71 -8.56
C TYR A 63 6.36 15.96 -7.06
N TRP A 64 5.41 16.66 -6.44
CA TRP A 64 5.53 17.11 -5.06
C TRP A 64 5.10 16.01 -4.07
N GLY A 65 6.07 15.20 -3.68
CA GLY A 65 5.93 14.14 -2.68
C GLY A 65 7.26 13.42 -2.45
N THR A 66 7.29 12.54 -1.46
CA THR A 66 8.50 11.78 -1.10
C THR A 66 8.82 10.72 -2.16
N PRO A 67 9.99 10.72 -2.80
CA PRO A 67 10.35 9.68 -3.77
C PRO A 67 10.33 8.29 -3.14
N ILE A 68 9.69 7.32 -3.81
CA ILE A 68 9.64 5.94 -3.33
C ILE A 68 11.02 5.30 -3.52
N PRO A 69 11.64 4.70 -2.47
CA PRO A 69 13.02 4.22 -2.51
C PRO A 69 13.16 2.84 -3.17
N ILE A 70 12.66 2.72 -4.40
CA ILE A 70 12.74 1.51 -5.23
C ILE A 70 13.50 1.82 -6.52
N ILE A 71 14.30 0.86 -6.95
CA ILE A 71 14.99 0.82 -8.24
C ILE A 71 14.46 -0.36 -9.04
N HIS A 72 14.06 -0.11 -10.28
CA HIS A 72 13.64 -1.10 -11.25
C HIS A 72 14.83 -1.56 -12.09
N CYS A 73 15.18 -2.84 -12.00
CA CYS A 73 16.24 -3.47 -12.78
C CYS A 73 15.69 -4.58 -13.68
N ASN A 74 16.03 -4.56 -14.97
CA ASN A 74 15.56 -5.56 -15.94
C ASN A 74 16.01 -7.01 -15.63
N HIS A 75 17.06 -7.18 -14.82
CA HIS A 75 17.56 -8.50 -14.44
C HIS A 75 17.08 -8.93 -13.04
N CYS A 76 16.96 -7.99 -12.09
CA CYS A 76 16.66 -8.31 -10.69
C CYS A 76 15.21 -8.02 -10.27
N GLY A 77 14.43 -7.34 -11.12
CA GLY A 77 13.13 -6.80 -10.75
C GLY A 77 13.26 -5.54 -9.87
N PRO A 78 12.23 -5.23 -9.07
CA PRO A 78 12.29 -4.12 -8.11
C PRO A 78 13.24 -4.47 -6.96
N VAL A 79 14.15 -3.55 -6.64
CA VAL A 79 15.09 -3.65 -5.52
C VAL A 79 15.06 -2.37 -4.69
N PRO A 80 15.19 -2.45 -3.36
CA PRO A 80 15.22 -1.26 -2.52
C PRO A 80 16.51 -0.47 -2.72
N VAL A 81 16.42 0.85 -2.53
CA VAL A 81 17.60 1.71 -2.41
C VAL A 81 18.32 1.41 -1.08
N PRO A 82 19.67 1.29 -1.08
CA PRO A 82 20.43 1.09 0.14
C PRO A 82 20.22 2.21 1.17
N MET A 83 20.19 1.86 2.47
CA MET A 83 19.94 2.83 3.55
C MET A 83 20.94 4.00 3.57
N ASN A 84 22.20 3.75 3.21
CA ASN A 84 23.27 4.75 3.13
C ASN A 84 23.18 5.67 1.90
N GLU A 85 22.28 5.37 0.95
CA GLU A 85 21.99 6.22 -0.21
C GLU A 85 20.74 7.08 -0.01
N LEU A 86 20.07 6.95 1.14
CA LEU A 86 18.97 7.83 1.52
C LEU A 86 19.49 9.19 2.03
N PRO A 87 18.73 10.28 1.84
CA PRO A 87 17.46 10.35 1.13
C PRO A 87 17.63 10.47 -0.39
N ILE A 88 16.68 9.91 -1.14
CA ILE A 88 16.55 10.21 -2.57
C ILE A 88 15.93 11.60 -2.69
N ARG A 89 16.76 12.59 -3.05
CA ARG A 89 16.31 13.97 -3.21
C ARG A 89 15.56 14.14 -4.52
N LEU A 90 14.45 14.88 -4.48
CA LEU A 90 13.75 15.30 -5.70
C LEU A 90 14.71 16.08 -6.62
N PRO A 91 14.64 15.87 -7.94
CA PRO A 91 15.40 16.66 -8.90
C PRO A 91 14.85 18.10 -8.93
N SER A 92 15.71 19.08 -9.25
CA SER A 92 15.24 20.46 -9.51
C SER A 92 14.13 20.50 -10.57
N LEU A 93 13.14 21.36 -10.38
CA LEU A 93 12.06 21.58 -11.35
C LEU A 93 12.59 22.00 -12.73
N GLU A 94 13.71 22.72 -12.78
CA GLU A 94 14.37 23.12 -14.03
C GLU A 94 14.79 21.91 -14.89
N ASN A 95 15.03 20.76 -14.25
CA ASN A 95 15.42 19.52 -14.91
C ASN A 95 14.23 18.71 -15.45
N ILE A 96 12.99 19.15 -15.21
CA ILE A 96 11.77 18.48 -15.66
C ILE A 96 11.23 19.23 -16.89
N LYS A 97 11.59 18.74 -18.09
CA LYS A 97 11.44 19.49 -19.35
C LYS A 97 10.02 19.70 -19.89
N SER A 98 8.96 19.23 -19.23
CA SER A 98 7.60 19.69 -19.50
C SER A 98 6.66 19.27 -18.38
N SER A 99 5.58 20.03 -18.17
CA SER A 99 4.39 19.50 -17.51
C SER A 99 4.02 18.18 -18.19
N SER A 100 3.84 17.12 -17.40
CA SER A 100 3.50 15.82 -17.96
C SER A 100 2.17 15.92 -18.69
N LYS A 101 2.06 15.24 -19.83
CA LYS A 101 0.76 14.86 -20.38
C LYS A 101 0.01 14.08 -19.30
N THR A 102 -1.31 14.25 -19.25
CA THR A 102 -2.18 13.71 -18.20
C THR A 102 -1.91 12.22 -17.93
N GLY A 103 -1.58 11.87 -16.69
CA GLY A 103 -1.50 10.48 -16.19
C GLY A 103 -0.11 9.91 -15.94
N ILE A 104 0.98 10.58 -16.35
CA ILE A 104 2.36 10.11 -16.11
C ILE A 104 3.04 11.00 -15.07
N SER A 105 3.81 10.41 -14.15
CA SER A 105 4.58 11.17 -13.15
C SER A 105 5.55 12.15 -13.83
N PRO A 106 5.61 13.42 -13.39
CA PRO A 106 6.59 14.38 -13.90
C PRO A 106 8.05 13.91 -13.75
N LEU A 107 8.34 13.09 -12.73
CA LEU A 107 9.67 12.54 -12.52
C LEU A 107 10.14 11.63 -13.66
N ALA A 108 9.21 11.07 -14.47
CA ALA A 108 9.55 10.28 -15.65
C ALA A 108 10.29 11.08 -16.75
N ASN A 109 10.21 12.42 -16.70
CA ASN A 109 10.91 13.31 -17.62
C ASN A 109 12.29 13.76 -17.09
N ALA A 110 12.64 13.43 -15.84
CA ALA A 110 13.93 13.76 -15.24
C ALA A 110 15.00 12.75 -15.63
N HIS A 111 15.34 12.67 -16.93
CA HIS A 111 16.11 11.56 -17.50
C HIS A 111 17.44 11.25 -16.80
N ASP A 112 18.15 12.26 -16.31
CA ASP A 112 19.42 12.06 -15.60
C ASP A 112 19.20 11.60 -14.15
N TRP A 113 18.12 12.07 -13.52
CA TRP A 113 17.75 11.66 -12.17
C TRP A 113 17.17 10.24 -12.13
N ILE A 114 16.47 9.78 -13.15
CA ILE A 114 15.90 8.42 -13.17
C ILE A 114 16.99 7.36 -13.31
N LYS A 115 18.02 7.62 -14.12
CA LYS A 115 19.08 6.65 -14.41
C LYS A 115 19.89 6.36 -13.15
N THR A 116 20.07 5.09 -12.85
CA THR A 116 20.86 4.64 -11.70
C THR A 116 21.48 3.28 -11.95
N GLN A 117 22.38 2.89 -11.08
CA GLN A 117 22.92 1.54 -11.02
C GLN A 117 22.04 0.65 -10.13
N CYS A 118 21.85 -0.61 -10.52
CA CYS A 118 21.20 -1.59 -9.67
C CYS A 118 22.13 -1.96 -8.48
N PRO A 119 21.71 -1.78 -7.22
CA PRO A 119 22.54 -2.10 -6.06
C PRO A 119 22.78 -3.61 -5.88
N LYS A 120 21.93 -4.46 -6.47
CA LYS A 120 22.03 -5.92 -6.34
C LYS A 120 22.99 -6.57 -7.35
N CYS A 121 23.04 -6.07 -8.58
CA CYS A 121 23.83 -6.71 -9.66
C CYS A 121 24.78 -5.75 -10.40
N GLY A 122 24.80 -4.46 -10.06
CA GLY A 122 25.68 -3.47 -10.67
C GLY A 122 25.29 -3.02 -12.08
N ASN A 123 24.15 -3.45 -12.63
CA ASN A 123 23.71 -3.02 -13.97
C ASN A 123 23.43 -1.51 -14.01
N LEU A 124 24.05 -0.80 -14.96
CA LEU A 124 23.98 0.66 -15.13
C LEU A 124 22.68 1.16 -15.79
N ASN A 125 21.86 0.24 -16.34
CA ASN A 125 20.60 0.55 -17.01
C ASN A 125 19.39 0.38 -16.10
N ALA A 126 19.55 0.56 -14.78
CA ALA A 126 18.44 0.54 -13.84
C ALA A 126 17.77 1.93 -13.76
N LYS A 127 16.52 1.96 -13.28
CA LYS A 127 15.72 3.18 -13.21
C LYS A 127 15.12 3.34 -11.82
N ARG A 128 15.18 4.53 -11.24
CA ARG A 128 14.46 4.86 -10.00
C ARG A 128 12.95 4.78 -10.24
N GLU A 129 12.20 4.44 -9.19
CA GLU A 129 10.75 4.67 -9.15
C GLU A 129 10.46 6.16 -9.38
N THR A 130 9.46 6.43 -10.21
CA THR A 130 9.06 7.78 -10.59
C THR A 130 7.84 8.26 -9.82
N ASP A 131 7.10 7.36 -9.18
CA ASP A 131 6.02 7.75 -8.30
C ASP A 131 6.53 8.27 -6.96
N THR A 132 5.76 9.17 -6.38
CA THR A 132 5.96 9.69 -5.03
C THR A 132 4.96 9.06 -4.06
N MET A 133 5.28 9.07 -2.78
CA MET A 133 4.37 8.62 -1.74
C MET A 133 3.23 9.63 -1.55
N ASP A 134 2.05 9.12 -1.24
CA ASP A 134 0.90 9.91 -0.84
C ASP A 134 1.17 10.69 0.45
N THR A 135 0.59 11.89 0.55
CA THR A 135 0.78 12.80 1.67
C THR A 135 0.36 12.21 3.02
N PHE A 136 -0.57 11.24 3.02
CA PHE A 136 -0.95 10.54 4.25
C PHE A 136 0.18 9.68 4.82
N VAL A 137 1.19 9.30 4.02
CA VAL A 137 2.39 8.62 4.56
C VAL A 137 3.12 9.51 5.55
N ASP A 138 3.30 10.80 5.22
CA ASP A 138 4.00 11.74 6.09
C ASP A 138 3.19 12.06 7.35
N SER A 139 1.88 12.25 7.21
CA SER A 139 1.00 12.56 8.36
C SER A 139 0.66 11.35 9.23
N SER A 140 1.01 10.12 8.82
CA SER A 140 0.77 8.91 9.61
C SER A 140 1.72 8.74 10.80
N TRP A 141 2.79 9.54 10.89
CA TRP A 141 3.79 9.38 11.95
C TRP A 141 4.41 10.69 12.47
N TYR A 142 3.98 11.86 11.97
CA TYR A 142 4.53 13.17 12.36
C TYR A 142 4.52 13.42 13.88
N PHE A 143 3.51 12.92 14.58
CA PHE A 143 3.37 13.03 16.04
C PHE A 143 4.52 12.33 16.78
N LEU A 144 5.09 11.26 16.22
CA LEU A 144 6.29 10.61 16.77
C LEU A 144 7.54 11.45 16.49
N ARG A 145 7.61 12.08 15.31
CA ARG A 145 8.75 12.94 14.95
C ARG A 145 8.85 14.18 15.83
N TYR A 146 7.74 14.73 16.32
CA TYR A 146 7.77 15.85 17.26
C TYR A 146 8.53 15.56 18.56
N LEU A 147 8.59 14.29 18.98
CA LEU A 147 9.27 13.89 20.20
C LEU A 147 10.79 13.94 20.06
N ASP A 148 11.31 13.88 18.84
CA ASP A 148 12.73 13.75 18.53
C ASP A 148 13.06 14.33 17.13
N ASN A 149 12.74 15.61 16.93
CA ASN A 149 12.70 16.26 15.62
C ASN A 149 14.10 16.52 15.00
N ASP A 150 15.14 16.57 15.81
CA ASP A 150 16.52 16.84 15.40
C ASP A 150 17.35 15.55 15.16
N ASN A 151 16.76 14.36 15.38
CA ASN A 151 17.48 13.10 15.15
C ASN A 151 17.76 12.86 13.67
N THR A 152 19.04 12.82 13.30
CA THR A 152 19.50 12.64 11.92
C THR A 152 19.79 11.19 11.55
N THR A 153 19.65 10.25 12.49
CA THR A 153 20.02 8.84 12.31
C THR A 153 18.82 7.89 12.30
N LYS A 154 17.70 8.29 12.91
CA LYS A 154 16.46 7.53 13.01
C LYS A 154 15.25 8.44 12.80
N PRO A 155 14.07 7.86 12.50
CA PRO A 155 12.82 8.61 12.52
C PRO A 155 12.53 9.27 13.88
N PHE A 156 12.80 8.55 14.97
CA PHE A 156 12.74 9.01 16.37
C PHE A 156 13.37 7.94 17.28
N GLU A 157 13.80 8.30 18.49
CA GLU A 157 14.25 7.34 19.50
C GLU A 157 13.05 6.58 20.15
N PRO A 158 13.01 5.23 20.09
CA PRO A 158 11.91 4.46 20.67
C PRO A 158 11.71 4.68 22.17
N ASN A 159 12.77 4.91 22.93
CA ASN A 159 12.69 5.15 24.37
C ASN A 159 11.98 6.47 24.70
N ILE A 160 12.13 7.50 23.86
CA ILE A 160 11.41 8.77 24.02
C ILE A 160 9.93 8.55 23.68
N ALA A 161 9.64 7.89 22.56
CA ALA A 161 8.27 7.56 22.16
C ALA A 161 7.52 6.74 23.22
N ASN A 162 8.12 5.66 23.75
CA ASN A 162 7.51 4.82 24.78
C ASN A 162 7.22 5.57 26.09
N LYS A 163 7.95 6.66 26.37
CA LYS A 163 7.75 7.46 27.58
C LYS A 163 6.65 8.51 27.41
N LEU A 164 6.49 9.05 26.21
CA LEU A 164 5.63 10.21 25.93
C LEU A 164 4.34 9.86 25.18
N MET A 165 4.25 8.65 24.61
CA MET A 165 3.06 8.15 23.92
C MET A 165 2.24 7.23 24.84
N PRO A 166 0.92 7.09 24.62
CA PRO A 166 0.12 7.68 23.53
C PRO A 166 -0.14 9.19 23.73
N VAL A 167 -0.60 9.86 22.66
CA VAL A 167 -1.10 11.24 22.76
C VAL A 167 -2.33 11.26 23.66
N ASP A 168 -2.30 12.07 24.74
CA ASP A 168 -3.39 12.13 25.73
C ASP A 168 -4.69 12.70 25.15
N LEU A 169 -4.57 13.76 24.34
CA LEU A 169 -5.70 14.44 23.70
C LEU A 169 -5.31 14.84 22.29
N TYR A 170 -6.01 14.27 21.31
CA TYR A 170 -5.86 14.60 19.90
C TYR A 170 -7.11 15.34 19.42
N ILE A 171 -6.95 16.61 19.02
CA ILE A 171 -8.05 17.48 18.58
C ILE A 171 -7.95 17.67 17.07
N GLY A 172 -8.99 17.28 16.34
CA GLY A 172 -9.07 17.38 14.88
C GLY A 172 -10.53 17.44 14.41
N GLY A 173 -10.72 17.70 13.12
CA GLY A 173 -12.04 17.62 12.49
C GLY A 173 -12.47 16.18 12.19
N LEU A 174 -13.77 15.97 11.97
CA LEU A 174 -14.38 14.66 11.71
C LEU A 174 -13.99 14.08 10.33
N GLU A 175 -13.42 14.89 9.45
CA GLU A 175 -13.02 14.51 8.10
C GLU A 175 -11.83 13.54 8.04
N HIS A 176 -11.19 13.27 9.17
CA HIS A 176 -10.02 12.41 9.33
C HIS A 176 -10.23 11.39 10.45
#